data_AF-D3PA28-F1
#
_entry.id   AF-D3PA28-F1
#
_cell.length_a   1.000
_cell.length_b   1.000
_cell.length_c   1.000
_cell.angle_alpha   90.00
_cell.angle_beta   90.00
_cell.angle_gamma   90.00
#
_symmetry.space_group_name_H-M   'P 1'
#
loop_
_entity.id
_entity.type
_entity.pdbx_description
1 polymer ?
#
loop_
_entity_poly.entity_id
_entity_poly.type
_entity_poly.pdbx_seq_one_letter_code
_entity_poly.pdbx_strand_id
1 'polypeptide(L)'
;MSGNIRKDKELDFLSEPSPDILRREIKNICDSYSHPWDILAELCQNSVDAIILYNSKFGNETGKKHEIDIAINSIERSIKIKDTGVGFSSKNFSELLSPHGTNKDAVSETIGEKGVGLTYTIFISNYYNINTVSENAHIQGHIENASFWKTGKIKELPKFKVEIWEEKNFTPLDTFTEIFIKDIEKTYSDEDDIFNMSIHVIEYILRTKTALGWLKKIFDNKDLDIRITLSLKDINGDEQKIELSPYYMLPEEFISDKDKIDLDNFKNLAATLDDRQKAKKLQGKAIIKKGALNRAGKKINFYALFVPSRGFWKDISDKAEIYIIDDLGNKKYLYEGGIYVGTKGMPTGIRIEPPITGYAGYWPNFYIILEDDTISFDLGRKSIPNRTKGLLRNIAKDLFQEFIPFIQYATSDPAVKAPTTSTIQQYKKSKIFEELEKLPDLNIDKINYLKHPDGQEASVVALFHELVASKILKGYYTLRTGYKQTYDLWGRYRINKKLIGSNFHHLAEYSDMIDLPIIIEFKYKAEDILNDFEKDIKYFTDIDLIVCWDLDTLKFSKHNVKVEPISEDDILFYGSNYKLIWPGAYNLGTASEKPVIALRKVVEDYVASL
;
A
#
# COMPACT_ATOMS: atom_id res chain seq x y z
N MET A 1 5.84 68.30 -29.78
CA MET A 1 6.23 66.88 -29.71
C MET A 1 6.32 66.51 -28.25
N SER A 2 5.36 65.72 -27.76
CA SER A 2 5.24 65.27 -26.38
C SER A 2 6.34 64.26 -26.06
N GLY A 3 7.28 64.64 -25.19
CA GLY A 3 8.31 63.76 -24.69
C GLY A 3 7.70 62.64 -23.86
N ASN A 4 7.92 61.39 -24.27
CA ASN A 4 7.59 60.23 -23.45
C ASN A 4 8.51 60.20 -22.23
N ILE A 5 7.95 60.50 -21.06
CA ILE A 5 8.61 60.31 -19.77
C ILE A 5 8.63 58.81 -19.50
N ARG A 6 9.80 58.18 -19.69
CA ARG A 6 10.04 56.80 -19.26
C ARG A 6 10.18 56.83 -17.73
N LYS A 7 9.18 56.30 -17.02
CA LYS A 7 9.29 56.03 -15.57
C LYS A 7 9.89 54.65 -15.39
N ASP A 8 11.13 54.59 -14.94
CA ASP A 8 11.69 53.36 -14.38
C ASP A 8 10.94 53.09 -13.07
N LYS A 9 10.13 52.03 -13.06
CA LYS A 9 9.40 51.57 -11.88
C LYS A 9 10.08 50.29 -11.41
N GLU A 10 10.75 50.36 -10.27
CA GLU A 10 11.13 49.15 -9.54
C GLU A 10 9.84 48.43 -9.12
N LEU A 11 9.65 47.21 -9.60
CA LEU A 11 8.52 46.36 -9.26
C LEU A 11 9.00 45.33 -8.25
N ASP A 12 8.64 45.53 -6.99
CA ASP A 12 8.74 44.49 -5.98
C ASP A 12 7.57 43.52 -6.17
N PHE A 13 7.80 42.50 -6.99
CA PHE A 13 6.77 41.52 -7.38
C PHE A 13 6.59 40.40 -6.35
N LEU A 14 7.35 40.41 -5.25
CA LEU A 14 7.33 39.37 -4.22
C LEU A 14 6.71 39.84 -2.90
N SER A 15 6.63 41.13 -2.61
CA SER A 15 6.13 41.64 -1.33
C SER A 15 4.60 41.67 -1.19
N GLU A 16 3.85 41.63 -2.30
CA GLU A 16 2.38 41.71 -2.27
C GLU A 16 1.72 40.62 -3.15
N PRO A 17 1.60 39.37 -2.66
CA PRO A 17 0.87 38.34 -3.38
C PRO A 17 -0.60 38.75 -3.52
N SER A 18 -1.16 38.58 -4.72
CA SER A 18 -2.58 38.87 -4.94
C SER A 18 -3.47 37.91 -4.12
N PRO A 19 -4.71 38.31 -3.77
CA PRO A 19 -5.64 37.43 -3.07
C PRO A 19 -5.87 36.07 -3.77
N ASP A 20 -5.77 36.02 -5.10
CA ASP A 20 -5.90 34.78 -5.86
C ASP A 20 -4.67 33.87 -5.72
N ILE A 21 -3.46 34.44 -5.62
CA ILE A 21 -2.23 33.68 -5.33
C ILE A 21 -2.32 33.07 -3.93
N LEU A 22 -2.70 33.88 -2.93
CA LEU A 22 -2.90 33.43 -1.55
C LEU A 22 -3.97 32.34 -1.46
N ARG A 23 -5.10 32.50 -2.17
CA ARG A 23 -6.16 31.49 -2.20
C ARG A 23 -5.64 30.16 -2.75
N ARG A 24 -4.88 30.20 -3.84
CA ARG A 24 -4.29 29.00 -4.45
C ARG A 24 -3.28 28.33 -3.52
N GLU A 25 -2.45 29.12 -2.85
CA GLU A 25 -1.49 28.62 -1.86
C GLU A 25 -2.19 27.92 -0.69
N ILE A 26 -3.17 28.57 -0.07
CA ILE A 26 -3.96 28.00 1.02
C ILE A 26 -4.73 26.76 0.57
N LYS A 27 -5.27 26.76 -0.65
CA LYS A 27 -5.91 25.58 -1.22
C LYS A 27 -4.91 24.43 -1.35
N ASN A 28 -3.71 24.69 -1.87
CA ASN A 28 -2.66 23.66 -1.96
C ASN A 28 -2.24 23.12 -0.59
N ILE A 29 -2.20 23.97 0.44
CA ILE A 29 -1.97 23.55 1.83
C ILE A 29 -3.11 22.65 2.28
N CYS A 30 -4.38 23.04 2.11
CA CYS A 30 -5.51 22.23 2.54
C CYS A 30 -5.62 20.90 1.78
N ASP A 31 -5.40 20.92 0.46
CA ASP A 31 -5.44 19.74 -0.42
C ASP A 31 -4.30 18.75 -0.12
N SER A 32 -3.28 19.15 0.66
CA SER A 32 -2.19 18.27 1.08
C SER A 32 -2.58 17.36 2.24
N TYR A 33 -3.62 17.74 2.99
CA TYR A 33 -4.28 16.91 4.01
C TYR A 33 -5.33 16.05 3.33
N SER A 34 -5.29 14.76 3.59
CA SER A 34 -6.01 13.74 2.79
C SER A 34 -6.82 12.76 3.64
N HIS A 35 -6.77 12.90 4.96
CA HIS A 35 -7.46 12.01 5.87
C HIS A 35 -8.51 12.78 6.70
N PRO A 36 -9.65 12.15 7.03
CA PRO A 36 -10.72 12.80 7.78
C PRO A 36 -10.31 13.21 9.19
N TRP A 37 -9.34 12.53 9.78
CA TRP A 37 -8.81 12.84 11.11
C TRP A 37 -7.66 13.87 11.12
N ASP A 38 -7.24 14.41 9.98
CA ASP A 38 -6.09 15.33 9.94
C ASP A 38 -6.33 16.60 10.77
N ILE A 39 -7.58 17.07 10.88
CA ILE A 39 -7.96 18.17 11.77
C ILE A 39 -7.68 17.86 13.25
N LEU A 40 -8.05 16.66 13.69
CA LEU A 40 -7.80 16.21 15.06
C LEU A 40 -6.29 16.03 15.27
N ALA A 41 -5.57 15.49 14.28
CA ALA A 41 -4.13 15.31 14.36
C ALA A 41 -3.39 16.63 14.58
N GLU A 42 -3.71 17.67 13.81
CA GLU A 42 -3.07 18.99 13.94
C GLU A 42 -3.41 19.69 15.26
N LEU A 43 -4.68 19.68 15.66
CA LEU A 43 -5.11 20.26 16.94
C LEU A 43 -4.42 19.57 18.14
N CYS A 44 -4.44 18.23 18.15
CA CYS A 44 -3.81 17.45 19.22
C CYS A 44 -2.29 17.61 19.25
N GLN A 45 -1.63 17.67 18.07
CA GLN A 45 -0.19 17.91 17.98
C GLN A 45 0.18 19.27 18.58
N ASN A 46 -0.59 20.32 18.28
CA ASN A 46 -0.36 21.65 18.84
C ASN A 46 -0.50 21.66 20.36
N SER A 47 -1.53 20.99 20.90
CA SER A 47 -1.74 20.89 22.34
C SER A 47 -0.64 20.10 23.06
N VAL A 48 -0.20 18.97 22.49
CA VAL A 48 0.91 18.18 23.05
C VAL A 48 2.23 18.98 23.01
N ASP A 49 2.53 19.63 21.88
CA ASP A 49 3.73 20.47 21.75
C ASP A 49 3.71 21.64 22.73
N ALA A 50 2.54 22.26 22.96
CA ALA A 50 2.38 23.36 23.91
C ALA A 50 2.66 22.91 25.36
N ILE A 51 2.28 21.69 25.73
CA ILE A 51 2.53 21.12 27.05
C ILE A 51 3.99 20.68 27.20
N ILE A 52 4.59 20.05 26.19
CA ILE A 52 6.03 19.74 26.19
C ILE A 52 6.85 21.03 26.36
N LEU A 53 6.49 22.08 25.62
CA LEU A 53 7.16 23.37 25.71
C LEU A 53 6.95 24.03 27.08
N TYR A 54 5.73 23.94 27.65
CA TYR A 54 5.47 24.38 29.02
C TYR A 54 6.39 23.67 30.01
N ASN A 55 6.45 22.34 29.97
CA ASN A 55 7.26 21.54 30.89
C ASN A 55 8.76 21.87 30.77
N SER A 56 9.24 22.13 29.55
CA SER A 56 10.63 22.54 29.34
C SER A 56 10.95 23.91 29.95
N LYS A 57 9.97 24.83 30.02
CA LYS A 57 10.15 26.20 30.54
C LYS A 57 9.85 26.33 32.03
N PHE A 58 8.77 25.73 32.50
CA PHE A 58 8.16 25.96 33.82
C PHE A 58 7.96 24.68 34.65
N GLY A 59 8.31 23.51 34.11
CA GLY A 59 8.01 22.21 34.72
C GLY A 59 8.67 21.98 36.08
N ASN A 60 9.90 22.47 36.25
CA ASN A 60 10.65 22.33 37.52
C ASN A 60 10.07 23.15 38.67
N GLU A 61 9.24 24.16 38.38
CA GLU A 61 8.81 25.17 39.35
C GLU A 61 7.36 24.97 39.81
N THR A 62 6.51 24.38 38.96
CA THR A 62 5.06 24.49 39.12
C THR A 62 4.36 23.18 39.49
N GLY A 63 4.93 22.03 39.11
CA GLY A 63 4.26 20.73 39.28
C GLY A 63 2.85 20.67 38.66
N LYS A 64 2.58 21.54 37.67
CA LYS A 64 1.26 21.70 37.04
C LYS A 64 0.81 20.35 36.46
N LYS A 65 -0.40 19.92 36.84
CA LYS A 65 -1.03 18.77 36.18
C LYS A 65 -1.65 19.26 34.88
N HIS A 66 -1.23 18.66 33.78
CA HIS A 66 -1.70 19.04 32.47
C HIS A 66 -2.98 18.31 32.08
N GLU A 67 -3.88 19.05 31.47
CA GLU A 67 -5.15 18.56 30.92
C GLU A 67 -5.30 19.01 29.46
N ILE A 68 -5.94 18.14 28.66
CA ILE A 68 -6.46 18.43 27.33
C ILE A 68 -7.94 18.03 27.30
N ASP A 69 -8.83 19.00 27.08
CA ASP A 69 -10.26 18.78 26.91
C ASP A 69 -10.63 18.89 25.43
N ILE A 70 -11.28 17.86 24.89
CA ILE A 70 -11.74 17.79 23.51
C ILE A 70 -13.25 17.63 23.52
N ALA A 71 -13.96 18.49 22.78
CA ALA A 71 -15.39 18.36 22.55
C ALA A 71 -15.68 18.36 21.06
N ILE A 72 -16.40 17.34 20.58
CA ILE A 72 -16.86 17.21 19.19
C ILE A 72 -18.38 17.28 19.21
N ASN A 73 -18.96 18.10 18.34
CA ASN A 73 -20.40 18.20 18.14
C ASN A 73 -20.73 17.95 16.66
N SER A 74 -21.37 16.82 16.41
CA SER A 74 -21.75 16.34 15.09
C SER A 74 -22.83 17.18 14.41
N ILE A 75 -23.77 17.73 15.19
CA ILE A 75 -24.87 18.56 14.68
C ILE A 75 -24.34 19.91 14.18
N GLU A 76 -23.48 20.56 14.98
CA GLU A 76 -22.89 21.86 14.62
C GLU A 76 -21.63 21.74 13.76
N ARG A 77 -21.17 20.51 13.49
CA ARG A 77 -19.88 20.21 12.85
C ARG A 77 -18.76 21.07 13.44
N SER A 78 -18.64 20.99 14.76
CA SER A 78 -17.72 21.82 15.53
C SER A 78 -16.79 20.98 16.40
N ILE A 79 -15.57 21.45 16.56
CA ILE A 79 -14.58 20.88 17.48
C ILE A 79 -14.10 22.00 18.40
N LYS A 80 -14.06 21.71 19.70
CA LYS A 80 -13.38 22.52 20.70
C LYS A 80 -12.22 21.71 21.26
N ILE A 81 -11.04 22.29 21.35
CA ILE A 81 -9.91 21.72 22.09
C ILE A 81 -9.38 22.79 23.04
N LYS A 82 -9.10 22.39 24.28
CA LYS A 82 -8.45 23.24 25.27
C LYS A 82 -7.29 22.49 25.90
N ASP A 83 -6.11 23.06 25.85
CA ASP A 83 -4.93 22.56 26.56
C ASP A 83 -4.45 23.55 27.61
N THR A 84 -3.74 23.02 28.59
CA THR A 84 -3.12 23.77 29.70
C THR A 84 -1.63 24.05 29.46
N GLY A 85 -1.20 24.04 28.18
CA GLY A 85 0.17 24.25 27.76
C GLY A 85 0.62 25.71 27.89
N VAL A 86 1.68 26.07 27.18
CA VAL A 86 2.39 27.36 27.34
C VAL A 86 1.65 28.59 26.81
N GLY A 87 0.64 28.41 25.96
CA GLY A 87 -0.10 29.49 25.30
C GLY A 87 0.69 30.21 24.20
N PHE A 88 0.05 31.18 23.53
CA PHE A 88 0.66 31.99 22.46
C PHE A 88 1.19 33.33 22.99
N SER A 89 2.43 33.66 22.63
CA SER A 89 3.06 34.96 22.90
C SER A 89 2.55 36.03 21.94
N SER A 90 2.34 37.26 22.43
CA SER A 90 1.89 38.40 21.62
C SER A 90 2.89 38.82 20.54
N LYS A 91 4.19 38.69 20.79
CA LYS A 91 5.26 39.19 19.89
C LYS A 91 5.24 38.56 18.50
N ASN A 92 4.74 37.32 18.39
CA ASN A 92 4.84 36.52 17.17
C ASN A 92 3.45 36.00 16.72
N PHE A 93 2.35 36.52 17.27
CA PHE A 93 1.01 35.99 17.00
C PHE A 93 0.60 36.15 15.53
N SER A 94 0.86 37.32 14.94
CA SER A 94 0.58 37.58 13.51
C SER A 94 1.43 36.71 12.57
N GLU A 95 2.67 36.42 12.95
CA GLU A 95 3.57 35.57 12.19
C GLU A 95 3.11 34.10 12.24
N LEU A 96 2.72 33.61 13.42
CA LEU A 96 2.17 32.26 13.58
C LEU A 96 0.87 32.00 12.79
N LEU A 97 0.06 33.03 12.60
CA LEU A 97 -1.16 32.96 11.78
C LEU A 97 -0.88 32.98 10.27
N SER A 98 0.31 33.43 9.86
CA SER A 98 0.69 33.50 8.46
C SER A 98 1.06 32.10 7.93
N PRO A 99 0.78 31.78 6.66
CA PRO A 99 1.25 30.53 6.05
C PRO A 99 2.76 30.39 6.25
N HIS A 100 3.19 29.19 6.68
CA HIS A 100 4.59 28.87 7.01
C HIS A 100 5.15 29.53 8.27
N GLY A 101 4.33 30.26 9.03
CA GLY A 101 4.73 30.83 10.31
C GLY A 101 5.00 29.77 11.37
N THR A 102 6.23 29.72 11.90
CA THR A 102 6.61 28.80 12.98
C THR A 102 7.50 29.51 13.99
N ASN A 103 7.24 29.29 15.28
CA ASN A 103 8.12 29.73 16.37
C ASN A 103 8.99 28.60 16.92
N LYS A 104 9.05 27.46 16.23
CA LYS A 104 9.70 26.25 16.73
C LYS A 104 11.18 26.21 16.31
N ASP A 105 11.93 27.20 16.77
CA ASP A 105 13.39 27.15 16.73
C ASP A 105 13.89 26.35 17.95
N ALA A 106 14.41 25.15 17.68
CA ALA A 106 15.41 24.45 18.49
C ALA A 106 15.01 23.67 19.78
N VAL A 107 13.76 23.24 19.97
CA VAL A 107 13.46 22.17 20.97
C VAL A 107 13.26 20.83 20.27
N SER A 108 14.23 19.92 20.40
CA SER A 108 14.27 18.63 19.71
C SER A 108 13.10 17.69 20.05
N GLU A 109 12.40 17.93 21.16
CA GLU A 109 11.28 17.10 21.63
C GLU A 109 9.91 17.51 21.06
N THR A 110 9.81 18.63 20.34
CA THR A 110 8.54 19.03 19.70
C THR A 110 8.30 18.27 18.40
N ILE A 111 7.04 17.92 18.15
CA ILE A 111 6.61 17.10 17.02
C ILE A 111 6.53 17.95 15.75
N GLY A 112 5.85 19.10 15.80
CA GLY A 112 5.60 19.92 14.62
C GLY A 112 6.79 20.77 14.16
N GLU A 113 6.99 20.93 12.85
CA GLU A 113 8.19 21.60 12.29
C GLU A 113 7.89 22.76 11.30
N LYS A 114 6.77 22.74 10.57
CA LYS A 114 6.62 23.51 9.30
C LYS A 114 5.61 24.67 9.29
N GLY A 115 4.92 24.94 10.41
CA GLY A 115 4.12 26.18 10.54
C GLY A 115 2.87 26.31 9.65
N VAL A 116 2.26 25.21 9.21
CA VAL A 116 1.04 25.24 8.35
C VAL A 116 -0.22 24.63 8.97
N GLY A 117 -0.09 23.93 10.10
CA GLY A 117 -1.23 23.28 10.76
C GLY A 117 -2.30 24.27 11.21
N LEU A 118 -1.91 25.44 11.71
CA LEU A 118 -2.84 26.49 12.12
C LEU A 118 -3.63 27.03 10.91
N THR A 119 -2.93 27.34 9.81
CA THR A 119 -3.54 27.72 8.54
C THR A 119 -4.55 26.67 8.08
N TYR A 120 -4.19 25.39 8.10
CA TYR A 120 -5.12 24.31 7.75
C TYR A 120 -6.39 24.34 8.62
N THR A 121 -6.26 24.37 9.95
CA THR A 121 -7.43 24.36 10.85
C THR A 121 -8.35 25.57 10.67
N ILE A 122 -7.80 26.74 10.32
CA ILE A 122 -8.58 27.94 10.02
C ILE A 122 -9.39 27.75 8.73
N PHE A 123 -8.73 27.36 7.62
CA PHE A 123 -9.32 27.41 6.28
C PHE A 123 -10.20 26.21 5.91
N ILE A 124 -10.35 25.24 6.81
CA ILE A 124 -11.32 24.13 6.65
C ILE A 124 -12.66 24.39 7.35
N SER A 125 -12.79 25.52 8.05
CA SER A 125 -13.99 25.92 8.78
C SER A 125 -14.46 27.31 8.35
N ASN A 126 -15.73 27.65 8.62
CA ASN A 126 -16.22 29.03 8.45
C ASN A 126 -16.22 29.84 9.73
N TYR A 127 -15.93 29.22 10.87
CA TYR A 127 -15.73 29.92 12.11
C TYR A 127 -14.55 29.29 12.85
N TYR A 128 -13.54 30.11 13.13
CA TYR A 128 -12.39 29.73 13.96
C TYR A 128 -12.23 30.79 15.04
N ASN A 129 -12.10 30.34 16.28
CA ASN A 129 -11.84 31.17 17.46
C ASN A 129 -10.67 30.58 18.25
N ILE A 130 -9.83 31.47 18.77
CA ILE A 130 -8.74 31.14 19.69
C ILE A 130 -8.84 32.05 20.91
N ASN A 131 -8.60 31.47 22.08
CA ASN A 131 -8.47 32.16 23.35
C ASN A 131 -7.28 31.56 24.09
N THR A 132 -6.25 32.34 24.38
CA THR A 132 -4.99 31.80 24.91
C THR A 132 -4.33 32.77 25.87
N VAL A 133 -3.77 32.21 26.94
CA VAL A 133 -3.02 32.92 27.98
C VAL A 133 -1.61 32.35 28.03
N SER A 134 -0.62 33.25 27.91
CA SER A 134 0.81 32.95 28.00
C SER A 134 1.50 33.89 28.99
N GLU A 135 2.82 33.79 29.09
CA GLU A 135 3.66 34.62 29.98
C GLU A 135 3.45 36.13 29.80
N ASN A 136 3.18 36.59 28.59
CA ASN A 136 3.18 38.01 28.26
C ASN A 136 1.87 38.53 27.67
N ALA A 137 0.88 37.65 27.47
CA ALA A 137 -0.32 38.03 26.76
C ALA A 137 -1.52 37.13 27.08
N HIS A 138 -2.68 37.77 27.15
CA HIS A 138 -3.96 37.15 26.90
C HIS A 138 -4.41 37.57 25.49
N ILE A 139 -4.67 36.59 24.62
CA ILE A 139 -5.06 36.81 23.23
C ILE A 139 -6.42 36.15 23.01
N GLN A 140 -7.37 36.93 22.50
CA GLN A 140 -8.64 36.41 21.99
C GLN A 140 -8.80 36.84 20.54
N GLY A 141 -9.10 35.89 19.66
CA GLY A 141 -9.27 36.21 18.25
C GLY A 141 -10.22 35.28 17.53
N HIS A 142 -10.79 35.75 16.43
CA HIS A 142 -11.66 34.95 15.58
C HIS A 142 -11.58 35.38 14.11
N ILE A 143 -11.94 34.44 13.25
CA ILE A 143 -12.08 34.65 11.81
C ILE A 143 -13.32 33.90 11.32
N GLU A 144 -14.03 34.54 10.40
CA GLU A 144 -15.27 34.03 9.80
C GLU A 144 -15.10 33.86 8.29
N ASN A 145 -15.85 32.93 7.70
CA ASN A 145 -15.94 32.67 6.26
C ASN A 145 -14.60 32.27 5.58
N ALA A 146 -13.63 31.74 6.34
CA ALA A 146 -12.33 31.33 5.81
C ALA A 146 -12.45 30.24 4.74
N SER A 147 -13.20 29.16 5.00
CA SER A 147 -13.47 28.10 4.03
C SER A 147 -14.27 28.60 2.82
N PHE A 148 -15.26 29.48 3.00
CA PHE A 148 -15.99 30.10 1.89
C PHE A 148 -15.09 30.95 0.99
N TRP A 149 -14.12 31.66 1.53
CA TRP A 149 -13.15 32.39 0.70
C TRP A 149 -12.20 31.44 -0.03
N LYS A 150 -11.70 30.40 0.65
CA LYS A 150 -10.85 29.35 0.05
C LYS A 150 -11.54 28.70 -1.16
N THR A 151 -12.84 28.39 -1.03
CA THR A 151 -13.66 27.75 -2.07
C THR A 151 -14.20 28.72 -3.12
N GLY A 152 -13.92 30.02 -3.01
CA GLY A 152 -14.37 31.04 -3.96
C GLY A 152 -15.85 31.41 -3.85
N LYS A 153 -16.56 30.94 -2.81
CA LYS A 153 -17.95 31.33 -2.52
C LYS A 153 -18.07 32.80 -2.14
N ILE A 154 -17.01 33.38 -1.56
CA ILE A 154 -16.87 34.82 -1.32
C ILE A 154 -15.56 35.34 -1.93
N LYS A 155 -15.57 36.62 -2.32
CA LYS A 155 -14.40 37.29 -2.91
C LYS A 155 -13.56 38.05 -1.88
N GLU A 156 -14.22 38.60 -0.86
CA GLU A 156 -13.57 39.40 0.17
C GLU A 156 -12.63 38.55 1.01
N LEU A 157 -11.38 39.00 1.17
CA LEU A 157 -10.37 38.32 1.98
C LEU A 157 -10.81 38.37 3.46
N PRO A 158 -11.01 37.21 4.13
CA PRO A 158 -11.43 37.17 5.51
C PRO A 158 -10.34 37.78 6.40
N LYS A 159 -10.76 38.58 7.38
CA LYS A 159 -9.85 39.24 8.32
C LYS A 159 -9.91 38.54 9.67
N PHE A 160 -8.74 38.28 10.23
CA PHE A 160 -8.63 37.82 11.60
C PHE A 160 -8.80 39.01 12.55
N LYS A 161 -9.84 38.98 13.38
CA LYS A 161 -10.06 39.98 14.43
C LYS A 161 -9.39 39.48 15.70
N VAL A 162 -8.58 40.32 16.32
CA VAL A 162 -7.81 39.95 17.51
C VAL A 162 -7.81 41.08 18.54
N GLU A 163 -7.97 40.70 19.79
CA GLU A 163 -7.78 41.52 20.98
C GLU A 163 -6.60 40.94 21.77
N ILE A 164 -5.66 41.79 22.16
CA ILE A 164 -4.44 41.41 22.89
C ILE A 164 -4.36 42.26 24.14
N TRP A 165 -4.29 41.61 25.30
CA TRP A 165 -4.03 42.23 26.59
C TRP A 165 -2.63 41.82 27.06
N GLU A 166 -1.84 42.78 27.55
CA GLU A 166 -0.56 42.47 28.19
C GLU A 166 -0.79 41.82 29.55
N GLU A 167 -0.15 40.68 29.79
CA GLU A 167 -0.24 40.01 31.09
C GLU A 167 0.76 40.64 32.06
N LYS A 168 0.25 41.22 33.16
CA LYS A 168 1.07 41.95 34.15
C LYS A 168 1.39 41.10 35.37
N ASN A 169 0.53 40.14 35.70
CA ASN A 169 0.64 39.30 36.88
C ASN A 169 0.62 37.82 36.46
N PHE A 170 1.62 37.45 35.67
CA PHE A 170 1.73 36.10 35.13
C PHE A 170 1.87 35.05 36.23
N THR A 171 1.03 34.02 36.15
CA THR A 171 1.18 32.78 36.92
C THR A 171 1.22 31.62 35.93
N PRO A 172 2.30 30.80 35.89
CA PRO A 172 2.39 29.67 34.96
C PRO A 172 1.21 28.67 35.05
N LEU A 173 0.60 28.55 36.23
CA LEU A 173 -0.57 27.69 36.42
C LEU A 173 -1.78 28.11 35.58
N ASP A 174 -1.87 29.38 35.19
CA ASP A 174 -3.02 29.94 34.48
C ASP A 174 -2.89 29.88 32.95
N THR A 175 -1.78 29.38 32.41
CA THR A 175 -1.59 29.28 30.95
C THR A 175 -2.54 28.26 30.32
N PHE A 176 -3.07 28.60 29.15
CA PHE A 176 -3.88 27.70 28.34
C PHE A 176 -3.97 28.16 26.88
N THR A 177 -4.41 27.25 26.01
CA THR A 177 -4.94 27.57 24.68
C THR A 177 -6.27 26.87 24.52
N GLU A 178 -7.31 27.61 24.14
CA GLU A 178 -8.59 27.08 23.70
C GLU A 178 -8.77 27.45 22.22
N ILE A 179 -9.06 26.45 21.40
CA ILE A 179 -9.42 26.60 20.00
C ILE A 179 -10.82 26.06 19.82
N PHE A 180 -11.70 26.86 19.23
CA PHE A 180 -13.04 26.46 18.84
C PHE A 180 -13.24 26.70 17.35
N ILE A 181 -13.62 25.64 16.66
CA ILE A 181 -13.87 25.64 15.22
C ILE A 181 -15.27 25.10 14.94
N LYS A 182 -15.99 25.75 14.02
CA LYS A 182 -17.37 25.44 13.69
C LYS A 182 -17.63 25.61 12.20
N ASP A 183 -18.68 24.95 11.71
CA ASP A 183 -19.03 24.89 10.29
C ASP A 183 -17.88 24.31 9.47
N ILE A 184 -17.33 23.19 9.96
CA ILE A 184 -16.25 22.46 9.31
C ILE A 184 -16.77 21.82 8.01
N GLU A 185 -15.98 21.98 6.95
CA GLU A 185 -16.32 21.49 5.61
C GLU A 185 -16.63 19.99 5.61
N LYS A 186 -17.64 19.57 4.83
CA LYS A 186 -17.94 18.15 4.58
C LYS A 186 -17.26 17.72 3.29
N THR A 187 -16.09 17.11 3.42
CA THR A 187 -15.27 16.62 2.29
C THR A 187 -15.31 15.10 2.12
N TYR A 188 -15.81 14.38 3.12
CA TYR A 188 -15.83 12.91 3.16
C TYR A 188 -17.27 12.38 3.09
N SER A 189 -17.42 11.12 2.68
CA SER A 189 -18.67 10.37 2.77
C SER A 189 -19.09 10.20 4.23
N ASP A 190 -20.35 9.85 4.46
CA ASP A 190 -20.84 9.71 5.83
C ASP A 190 -20.10 8.62 6.62
N GLU A 191 -19.67 7.54 5.96
CA GLU A 191 -18.86 6.47 6.56
C GLU A 191 -17.46 6.92 7.02
N ASP A 192 -16.83 7.88 6.34
CA ASP A 192 -15.46 8.31 6.63
C ASP A 192 -15.42 9.65 7.39
N ASP A 193 -16.54 10.38 7.52
CA ASP A 193 -16.61 11.65 8.24
C ASP A 193 -16.58 11.44 9.76
N ILE A 194 -15.61 12.09 10.43
CA ILE A 194 -15.46 12.03 11.90
C ILE A 194 -16.72 12.48 12.66
N PHE A 195 -17.57 13.32 12.04
CA PHE A 195 -18.82 13.75 12.68
C PHE A 195 -19.91 12.69 12.69
N ASN A 196 -19.73 11.56 12.00
CA ASN A 196 -20.68 10.43 12.01
C ASN A 196 -20.15 9.21 12.77
N MET A 197 -19.01 9.34 13.47
CA MET A 197 -18.35 8.24 14.16
C MET A 197 -18.79 8.12 15.63
N SER A 198 -18.77 6.91 16.17
CA SER A 198 -19.01 6.67 17.60
C SER A 198 -17.86 7.19 18.47
N ILE A 199 -18.10 7.40 19.77
CA ILE A 199 -17.07 7.88 20.69
C ILE A 199 -15.87 6.92 20.76
N HIS A 200 -16.09 5.60 20.64
CA HIS A 200 -15.04 4.59 20.63
C HIS A 200 -14.18 4.66 19.36
N VAL A 201 -14.80 4.94 18.21
CA VAL A 201 -14.06 5.17 16.96
C VAL A 201 -13.23 6.46 17.04
N ILE A 202 -13.77 7.53 17.63
CA ILE A 202 -13.02 8.78 17.85
C ILE A 202 -11.87 8.55 18.83
N GLU A 203 -12.07 7.83 19.93
CA GLU A 203 -10.99 7.42 20.83
C GLU A 203 -9.88 6.68 20.07
N TYR A 204 -10.25 5.69 19.25
CA TYR A 204 -9.29 4.94 18.44
C TYR A 204 -8.50 5.87 17.50
N ILE A 205 -9.16 6.81 16.83
CA ILE A 205 -8.50 7.79 15.95
C ILE A 205 -7.53 8.66 16.74
N LEU A 206 -7.97 9.24 17.86
CA LEU A 206 -7.13 10.08 18.72
C LEU A 206 -5.90 9.32 19.20
N ARG A 207 -6.07 8.08 19.65
CA ARG A 207 -4.97 7.26 20.20
C ARG A 207 -4.10 6.58 19.14
N THR A 208 -4.52 6.47 17.89
CA THR A 208 -3.72 5.75 16.87
C THR A 208 -3.26 6.59 15.69
N LYS A 209 -3.80 7.82 15.54
CA LYS A 209 -3.55 8.71 14.39
C LYS A 209 -3.12 10.13 14.79
N THR A 210 -2.99 10.42 16.09
CA THR A 210 -2.64 11.74 16.62
C THR A 210 -1.61 11.67 17.73
N ALA A 211 -1.01 12.81 18.11
CA ALA A 211 -0.02 12.93 19.18
C ALA A 211 -0.49 12.45 20.56
N LEU A 212 -1.80 12.32 20.79
CA LEU A 212 -2.35 11.76 22.04
C LEU A 212 -2.06 10.27 22.20
N GLY A 213 -1.77 9.57 21.09
CA GLY A 213 -1.34 8.17 21.09
C GLY A 213 0.14 7.99 21.40
N TRP A 214 0.60 8.47 22.55
CA TRP A 214 2.04 8.60 22.84
C TRP A 214 2.80 7.26 22.76
N LEU A 215 3.64 7.12 21.73
CA LEU A 215 4.43 5.91 21.47
C LEU A 215 5.64 5.78 22.40
N LYS A 216 6.16 6.88 22.97
CA LYS A 216 7.34 6.81 23.84
C LYS A 216 7.08 6.06 25.14
N LYS A 217 5.82 5.90 25.57
CA LYS A 217 5.49 4.99 26.67
C LYS A 217 5.84 3.54 26.33
N ILE A 218 5.63 3.13 25.08
CA ILE A 218 5.87 1.75 24.63
C ILE A 218 7.38 1.50 24.48
N PHE A 219 8.10 2.46 23.90
CA PHE A 219 9.49 2.25 23.47
C PHE A 219 10.55 2.74 24.44
N ASP A 220 10.31 3.85 25.12
CA ASP A 220 11.27 4.50 26.01
C ASP A 220 10.76 4.56 27.47
N ASN A 221 9.58 3.99 27.75
CA ASN A 221 8.88 4.07 29.05
C ASN A 221 8.71 5.52 29.57
N LYS A 222 8.63 6.49 28.65
CA LYS A 222 8.42 7.91 28.97
C LYS A 222 6.93 8.21 29.00
N ASP A 223 6.44 8.68 30.14
CA ASP A 223 5.06 9.13 30.30
C ASP A 223 4.83 10.51 29.69
N LEU A 224 3.60 10.76 29.23
CA LEU A 224 3.18 12.07 28.74
C LEU A 224 2.61 12.94 29.89
N ASP A 225 2.13 12.33 30.97
CA ASP A 225 1.56 12.97 32.17
C ASP A 225 0.49 14.05 31.85
N ILE A 226 -0.43 13.70 30.95
CA ILE A 226 -1.57 14.54 30.57
C ILE A 226 -2.86 13.79 30.83
N ARG A 227 -3.82 14.45 31.48
CA ARG A 227 -5.20 13.98 31.55
C ARG A 227 -5.97 14.41 30.30
N ILE A 228 -6.66 13.48 29.65
CA ILE A 228 -7.37 13.79 28.41
C ILE A 228 -8.85 13.48 28.58
N THR A 229 -9.70 14.45 28.28
CA THR A 229 -11.15 14.29 28.33
C THR A 229 -11.72 14.41 26.92
N LEU A 230 -12.53 13.45 26.48
CA LEU A 230 -13.30 13.52 25.24
C LEU A 230 -14.79 13.63 25.54
N SER A 231 -15.44 14.64 24.99
CA SER A 231 -16.89 14.77 24.96
C SER A 231 -17.37 14.71 23.51
N LEU A 232 -18.34 13.85 23.22
CA LEU A 232 -18.96 13.72 21.90
C LEU A 232 -20.46 13.98 22.01
N LYS A 233 -20.98 14.91 21.21
CA LYS A 233 -22.40 15.02 20.91
C LYS A 233 -22.65 14.47 19.52
N ASP A 234 -23.33 13.33 19.45
CA ASP A 234 -23.57 12.63 18.20
C ASP A 234 -24.65 13.30 17.33
N ILE A 235 -24.94 12.71 16.17
CA ILE A 235 -25.92 13.25 15.21
C ILE A 235 -27.37 13.21 15.73
N ASN A 236 -27.66 12.35 16.70
CA ASN A 236 -28.97 12.25 17.37
C ASN A 236 -29.08 13.27 18.52
N GLY A 237 -27.97 13.88 18.91
CA GLY A 237 -27.87 14.83 20.02
C GLY A 237 -27.52 14.19 21.35
N ASP A 238 -27.21 12.89 21.37
CA ASP A 238 -26.78 12.19 22.57
C ASP A 238 -25.36 12.61 22.95
N GLU A 239 -25.18 12.94 24.22
CA GLU A 239 -23.91 13.42 24.77
C GLU A 239 -23.21 12.31 25.56
N GLN A 240 -21.97 12.01 25.17
CA GLN A 240 -21.12 11.02 25.80
C GLN A 240 -19.81 11.68 26.22
N LYS A 241 -19.25 11.24 27.34
CA LYS A 241 -17.99 11.76 27.88
C LYS A 241 -17.13 10.65 28.44
N ILE A 242 -15.87 10.58 28.02
CA ILE A 242 -14.89 9.59 28.48
C ILE A 242 -13.55 10.25 28.78
N GLU A 243 -12.77 9.62 29.67
CA GLU A 243 -11.37 9.97 29.90
C GLU A 243 -10.49 9.05 29.05
N LEU A 244 -9.57 9.62 28.28
CA LEU A 244 -8.72 8.87 27.36
C LEU A 244 -7.37 8.55 28.00
N SER A 245 -6.87 7.36 27.71
CA SER A 245 -5.47 7.01 27.94
C SER A 245 -4.57 7.80 26.98
N PRO A 246 -3.53 8.52 27.46
CA PRO A 246 -2.62 9.32 26.63
C PRO A 246 -1.57 8.46 25.91
N TYR A 247 -1.87 7.19 25.66
CA TYR A 247 -0.96 6.24 25.05
C TYR A 247 -1.59 5.59 23.83
N TYR A 248 -0.74 5.15 22.92
CA TYR A 248 -1.17 4.44 21.73
C TYR A 248 -2.07 3.26 22.08
N MET A 249 -3.22 3.14 21.42
CA MET A 249 -4.11 2.00 21.60
C MET A 249 -3.51 0.79 20.90
N LEU A 250 -2.79 -0.05 21.64
CA LEU A 250 -2.21 -1.26 21.09
C LEU A 250 -3.30 -2.35 20.97
N PRO A 251 -3.29 -3.15 19.89
CA PRO A 251 -4.24 -4.27 19.80
C PRO A 251 -4.13 -5.25 20.97
N GLU A 252 -2.95 -5.37 21.59
CA GLU A 252 -2.73 -6.25 22.75
C GLU A 252 -3.49 -5.84 24.02
N GLU A 253 -3.98 -4.60 24.12
CA GLU A 253 -4.84 -4.16 25.23
C GLU A 253 -6.14 -4.97 25.29
N PHE A 254 -6.58 -5.50 24.14
CA PHE A 254 -7.81 -6.28 24.02
C PHE A 254 -7.57 -7.79 24.15
N ILE A 255 -6.31 -8.22 24.28
CA ILE A 255 -5.88 -9.62 24.39
C ILE A 255 -5.58 -9.94 25.85
N SER A 256 -6.12 -11.05 26.35
CA SER A 256 -5.88 -11.46 27.74
C SER A 256 -4.42 -11.91 27.95
N ASP A 257 -3.86 -11.70 29.15
CA ASP A 257 -2.45 -12.04 29.44
C ASP A 257 -2.11 -13.52 29.21
N LYS A 258 -3.09 -14.42 29.39
CA LYS A 258 -2.93 -15.86 29.13
C LYS A 258 -2.87 -16.20 27.63
N ASP A 259 -3.38 -15.31 26.77
CA ASP A 259 -3.52 -15.49 25.32
C ASP A 259 -2.45 -14.72 24.53
N LYS A 260 -1.46 -14.14 25.21
CA LYS A 260 -0.31 -13.46 24.59
C LYS A 260 1.03 -14.03 25.04
N ILE A 261 2.00 -14.05 24.14
CA ILE A 261 3.35 -14.57 24.38
C ILE A 261 4.39 -13.60 23.84
N ASP A 262 5.40 -13.29 24.65
CA ASP A 262 6.59 -12.59 24.20
C ASP A 262 7.51 -13.52 23.40
N LEU A 263 7.88 -13.10 22.19
CA LEU A 263 8.65 -13.90 21.24
C LEU A 263 10.06 -14.21 21.75
N ASP A 264 10.75 -13.25 22.35
CA ASP A 264 12.14 -13.42 22.76
C ASP A 264 12.23 -14.34 23.98
N ASN A 265 11.30 -14.19 24.93
CA ASN A 265 11.13 -15.14 26.03
C ASN A 265 10.79 -16.54 25.52
N PHE A 266 9.90 -16.65 24.51
CA PHE A 266 9.53 -17.94 23.96
C PHE A 266 10.68 -18.61 23.19
N LYS A 267 11.49 -17.86 22.43
CA LYS A 267 12.66 -18.38 21.71
C LYS A 267 13.62 -19.11 22.64
N ASN A 268 13.89 -18.54 23.81
CA ASN A 268 14.77 -19.14 24.82
C ASN A 268 14.20 -20.48 25.34
N LEU A 269 12.88 -20.54 25.56
CA LEU A 269 12.21 -21.77 25.98
C LEU A 269 12.17 -22.81 24.85
N ALA A 270 11.88 -22.37 23.62
CA ALA A 270 11.62 -23.21 22.46
C ALA A 270 12.79 -24.10 22.05
N ALA A 271 14.03 -23.71 22.39
CA ALA A 271 15.23 -24.52 22.18
C ALA A 271 15.19 -25.86 22.93
N THR A 272 14.42 -25.95 24.02
CA THR A 272 14.30 -27.15 24.87
C THR A 272 13.00 -27.92 24.62
N LEU A 273 12.12 -27.43 23.74
CA LEU A 273 10.77 -27.98 23.54
C LEU A 273 10.67 -28.75 22.22
N ASP A 274 9.92 -29.85 22.25
CA ASP A 274 9.46 -30.52 21.04
C ASP A 274 8.30 -29.75 20.35
N ASP A 275 7.94 -30.16 19.13
CA ASP A 275 6.88 -29.53 18.34
C ASP A 275 5.51 -29.57 19.03
N ARG A 276 5.19 -30.64 19.76
CA ARG A 276 3.89 -30.81 20.45
C ARG A 276 3.81 -29.86 21.64
N GLN A 277 4.89 -29.70 22.37
CA GLN A 277 5.01 -28.77 23.49
C GLN A 277 4.95 -27.31 23.01
N LYS A 278 5.59 -26.98 21.87
CA LYS A 278 5.48 -25.66 21.23
C LYS A 278 4.04 -25.35 20.85
N ALA A 279 3.36 -26.28 20.16
CA ALA A 279 1.95 -26.16 19.80
C ALA A 279 1.08 -25.93 21.04
N LYS A 280 1.22 -26.76 22.08
CA LYS A 280 0.44 -26.60 23.33
C LYS A 280 0.62 -25.22 23.98
N LYS A 281 1.81 -24.61 23.87
CA LYS A 281 2.08 -23.30 24.45
C LYS A 281 1.59 -22.14 23.59
N LEU A 282 1.68 -22.24 22.26
CA LEU A 282 1.39 -21.15 21.32
C LEU A 282 -0.03 -21.19 20.74
N GLN A 283 -0.69 -22.35 20.70
CA GLN A 283 -1.95 -22.53 19.98
C GLN A 283 -3.01 -21.52 20.40
N GLY A 284 -3.54 -20.79 19.40
CA GLY A 284 -4.54 -19.75 19.56
C GLY A 284 -4.05 -18.48 20.25
N LYS A 285 -2.74 -18.36 20.52
CA LYS A 285 -2.17 -17.20 21.21
C LYS A 285 -1.55 -16.22 20.23
N ALA A 286 -1.63 -14.95 20.61
CA ALA A 286 -0.94 -13.87 19.96
C ALA A 286 0.55 -13.87 20.36
N ILE A 287 1.44 -13.57 19.43
CA ILE A 287 2.88 -13.46 19.69
C ILE A 287 3.28 -12.00 19.55
N ILE A 288 4.01 -11.46 20.51
CA ILE A 288 4.43 -10.06 20.56
C ILE A 288 5.96 -9.98 20.59
N LYS A 289 6.53 -8.98 19.92
CA LYS A 289 7.92 -8.58 20.09
C LYS A 289 8.00 -7.06 20.04
N LYS A 290 8.74 -6.46 20.96
CA LYS A 290 9.04 -5.01 20.95
C LYS A 290 10.51 -4.78 21.23
N GLY A 291 11.05 -3.69 20.70
CA GLY A 291 12.45 -3.35 20.92
C GLY A 291 12.90 -2.18 20.07
N ALA A 292 14.22 -2.04 19.96
CA ALA A 292 14.86 -1.03 19.12
C ALA A 292 16.04 -1.66 18.37
N LEU A 293 16.32 -1.16 17.18
CA LEU A 293 17.48 -1.56 16.40
C LEU A 293 18.14 -0.36 15.74
N ASN A 294 19.44 -0.47 15.44
CA ASN A 294 20.18 0.53 14.68
C ASN A 294 20.35 0.08 13.23
N ARG A 295 19.86 0.88 12.28
CA ARG A 295 19.98 0.60 10.83
C ARG A 295 20.37 1.87 10.09
N ALA A 296 21.46 1.82 9.34
CA ALA A 296 21.99 2.97 8.59
C ALA A 296 22.15 4.25 9.44
N GLY A 297 22.64 4.10 10.69
CA GLY A 297 22.87 5.21 11.62
C GLY A 297 21.60 5.75 12.32
N LYS A 298 20.44 5.12 12.11
CA LYS A 298 19.17 5.51 12.75
C LYS A 298 18.74 4.48 13.79
N LYS A 299 18.30 4.94 14.97
CA LYS A 299 17.56 4.12 15.95
C LYS A 299 16.12 4.00 15.46
N ILE A 300 15.66 2.77 15.23
CA ILE A 300 14.29 2.46 14.85
C ILE A 300 13.66 1.65 15.98
N ASN A 301 12.65 2.21 16.62
CA ASN A 301 11.86 1.46 17.59
C ASN A 301 10.81 0.63 16.84
N PHE A 302 10.49 -0.55 17.35
CA PHE A 302 9.49 -1.40 16.75
C PHE A 302 8.61 -2.09 17.78
N TYR A 303 7.36 -2.30 17.37
CA TYR A 303 6.40 -3.20 17.97
C TYR A 303 5.90 -4.14 16.86
N ALA A 304 5.84 -5.43 17.12
CA ALA A 304 5.33 -6.42 16.20
C ALA A 304 4.41 -7.39 16.94
N LEU A 305 3.18 -7.51 16.45
CA LEU A 305 2.19 -8.45 16.93
C LEU A 305 1.80 -9.39 15.80
N PHE A 306 1.80 -10.69 16.08
CA PHE A 306 1.21 -11.72 15.23
C PHE A 306 -0.05 -12.28 15.89
N VAL A 307 -1.16 -12.30 15.15
CA VAL A 307 -2.42 -12.92 15.60
C VAL A 307 -2.67 -14.26 14.91
N PRO A 308 -3.31 -15.23 15.59
CA PRO A 308 -3.44 -16.60 15.10
C PRO A 308 -4.42 -16.76 13.92
N SER A 309 -5.31 -15.80 13.69
CA SER A 309 -6.27 -15.82 12.58
C SER A 309 -6.64 -14.41 12.14
N ARG A 310 -7.15 -14.27 10.91
CA ARG A 310 -7.68 -12.97 10.44
C ARG A 310 -8.97 -12.57 11.15
N GLY A 311 -9.76 -13.55 11.60
CA GLY A 311 -10.96 -13.33 12.41
C GLY A 311 -10.65 -12.66 13.76
N PHE A 312 -9.42 -12.83 14.26
CA PHE A 312 -8.97 -12.19 15.49
C PHE A 312 -9.10 -10.66 15.45
N TRP A 313 -8.86 -10.03 14.29
CA TRP A 313 -9.03 -8.58 14.14
C TRP A 313 -10.48 -8.14 14.34
N LYS A 314 -11.42 -8.92 13.78
CA LYS A 314 -12.85 -8.71 14.01
C LYS A 314 -13.18 -8.86 15.50
N ASP A 315 -12.70 -9.92 16.15
CA ASP A 315 -13.01 -10.19 17.55
C ASP A 315 -12.54 -9.05 18.48
N ILE A 316 -11.32 -8.54 18.28
CA ILE A 316 -10.82 -7.41 19.09
C ILE A 316 -11.55 -6.10 18.75
N SER A 317 -11.90 -5.87 17.48
CA SER A 317 -12.62 -4.65 17.08
C SER A 317 -14.06 -4.65 17.55
N ASP A 318 -14.75 -5.79 17.56
CA ASP A 318 -16.07 -5.93 18.17
C ASP A 318 -16.00 -5.71 19.68
N LYS A 319 -15.02 -6.30 20.37
CA LYS A 319 -14.82 -6.13 21.81
C LYS A 319 -14.52 -4.69 22.22
N ALA A 320 -13.80 -3.95 21.39
CA ALA A 320 -13.45 -2.56 21.61
C ALA A 320 -14.45 -1.57 21.02
N GLU A 321 -15.51 -2.06 20.34
CA GLU A 321 -16.52 -1.25 19.67
C GLU A 321 -15.96 -0.26 18.62
N ILE A 322 -14.88 -0.66 17.95
CA ILE A 322 -14.14 0.13 16.95
C ILE A 322 -14.42 -0.37 15.54
N TYR A 323 -15.63 -0.09 15.08
CA TYR A 323 -16.08 -0.39 13.72
C TYR A 323 -16.94 0.75 13.17
N ILE A 324 -16.91 0.91 11.86
CA ILE A 324 -17.76 1.84 11.11
C ILE A 324 -18.87 1.01 10.46
N ILE A 325 -20.07 1.56 10.37
CA ILE A 325 -21.18 0.97 9.61
C ILE A 325 -21.18 1.62 8.23
N ASP A 326 -20.98 0.81 7.19
CA ASP A 326 -21.05 1.29 5.80
C ASP A 326 -22.50 1.58 5.36
N ASP A 327 -22.67 2.20 4.19
CA ASP A 327 -23.98 2.55 3.62
C ASP A 327 -24.91 1.32 3.40
N LEU A 328 -24.34 0.10 3.38
CA LEU A 328 -25.06 -1.16 3.23
C LEU A 328 -25.37 -1.82 4.59
N GLY A 329 -24.99 -1.21 5.71
CA GLY A 329 -25.19 -1.71 7.06
C GLY A 329 -24.15 -2.73 7.54
N ASN A 330 -23.04 -2.92 6.80
CA ASN A 330 -21.98 -3.84 7.22
C ASN A 330 -20.97 -3.15 8.13
N LYS A 331 -20.42 -3.94 9.07
CA LYS A 331 -19.33 -3.50 9.94
C LYS A 331 -17.98 -3.54 9.21
N LYS A 332 -17.32 -2.38 9.12
CA LYS A 332 -15.93 -2.20 8.72
C LYS A 332 -15.07 -2.03 9.97
N TYR A 333 -14.30 -3.06 10.32
CA TYR A 333 -13.44 -3.08 11.51
C TYR A 333 -12.19 -2.22 11.31
N LEU A 334 -11.76 -1.50 12.35
CA LEU A 334 -10.64 -0.56 12.25
C LEU A 334 -9.26 -1.18 12.50
N TYR A 335 -9.18 -2.26 13.28
CA TYR A 335 -7.93 -3.02 13.33
C TYR A 335 -7.82 -3.96 12.14
N GLU A 336 -6.66 -3.91 11.50
CA GLU A 336 -6.26 -4.82 10.44
C GLU A 336 -4.75 -5.05 10.51
N GLY A 337 -4.29 -6.15 9.92
CA GLY A 337 -2.85 -6.39 9.80
C GLY A 337 -2.20 -5.37 8.87
N GLY A 338 -1.08 -4.79 9.28
CA GLY A 338 -0.37 -3.78 8.52
C GLY A 338 0.96 -3.39 9.15
N ILE A 339 1.70 -2.55 8.44
CA ILE A 339 2.93 -1.93 8.93
C ILE A 339 2.67 -0.43 9.03
N TYR A 340 2.63 0.09 10.24
CA TYR A 340 2.32 1.46 10.61
C TYR A 340 3.58 2.20 11.01
N VAL A 341 3.58 3.52 10.80
CA VAL A 341 4.75 4.36 11.06
C VAL A 341 4.45 5.42 12.12
N GLY A 342 5.40 5.62 13.03
CA GLY A 342 5.42 6.71 14.01
C GLY A 342 6.69 7.57 13.87
N THR A 343 6.67 8.76 14.46
CA THR A 343 7.86 9.63 14.58
C THR A 343 7.70 10.52 15.80
N LYS A 344 8.78 10.72 16.58
CA LYS A 344 8.84 11.61 17.74
C LYS A 344 7.72 11.36 18.75
N GLY A 345 7.36 10.10 18.99
CA GLY A 345 6.29 9.72 19.90
C GLY A 345 4.89 9.81 19.31
N MET A 346 4.73 10.39 18.11
CA MET A 346 3.45 10.54 17.44
C MET A 346 3.19 9.41 16.42
N PRO A 347 2.05 8.73 16.53
CA PRO A 347 1.49 7.91 15.46
C PRO A 347 1.05 8.76 14.27
N THR A 348 1.41 8.32 13.07
CA THR A 348 1.13 9.09 11.86
C THR A 348 -0.15 8.64 11.18
N GLY A 349 -0.55 7.38 11.40
CA GLY A 349 -1.58 6.70 10.62
C GLY A 349 -1.11 6.19 9.25
N ILE A 350 0.13 6.48 8.84
CA ILE A 350 0.69 6.03 7.57
C ILE A 350 0.92 4.52 7.61
N ARG A 351 0.43 3.83 6.58
CA ARG A 351 0.68 2.42 6.34
C ARG A 351 1.70 2.24 5.20
N ILE A 352 2.61 1.29 5.35
CA ILE A 352 3.51 0.88 4.27
C ILE A 352 3.15 -0.54 3.79
N GLU A 353 3.20 -0.71 2.47
CA GLU A 353 2.96 -2.00 1.83
C GLU A 353 3.98 -3.05 2.27
N PRO A 354 3.54 -4.29 2.57
CA PRO A 354 4.42 -5.35 3.01
C PRO A 354 5.46 -5.73 1.94
N PRO A 355 6.68 -6.13 2.35
CA PRO A 355 7.69 -6.67 1.45
C PRO A 355 7.31 -8.06 0.93
N ILE A 356 7.86 -8.43 -0.24
CA ILE A 356 7.65 -9.77 -0.80
C ILE A 356 8.43 -10.79 0.03
N THR A 357 7.72 -11.83 0.48
CA THR A 357 8.25 -12.93 1.31
C THR A 357 7.58 -14.25 0.93
N GLY A 358 8.27 -15.39 1.12
CA GLY A 358 7.73 -16.71 0.80
C GLY A 358 6.44 -17.10 1.55
N TYR A 359 6.17 -16.47 2.69
CA TYR A 359 4.99 -16.71 3.54
C TYR A 359 3.99 -15.56 3.51
N ALA A 360 3.86 -14.86 2.37
CA ALA A 360 3.11 -13.62 2.26
C ALA A 360 1.63 -13.69 2.73
N GLY A 361 1.02 -14.89 2.73
CA GLY A 361 -0.34 -15.11 3.21
C GLY A 361 -0.58 -14.75 4.68
N TYR A 362 0.50 -14.66 5.49
CA TYR A 362 0.46 -14.27 6.90
C TYR A 362 0.64 -12.77 7.15
N TRP A 363 0.98 -11.94 6.16
CA TRP A 363 1.06 -10.48 6.36
C TRP A 363 -0.21 -9.87 6.97
N PRO A 364 -1.42 -10.28 6.57
CA PRO A 364 -2.65 -9.80 7.20
C PRO A 364 -2.80 -10.17 8.68
N ASN A 365 -1.97 -11.06 9.23
CA ASN A 365 -1.95 -11.42 10.63
C ASN A 365 -0.94 -10.59 11.46
N PHE A 366 -0.13 -9.75 10.80
CA PHE A 366 0.87 -8.93 11.48
C PHE A 366 0.39 -7.51 11.68
N TYR A 367 0.55 -6.99 12.89
CA TYR A 367 0.44 -5.58 13.20
C TYR A 367 1.79 -5.08 13.66
N ILE A 368 2.46 -4.29 12.83
CA ILE A 368 3.80 -3.78 13.08
C ILE A 368 3.74 -2.27 13.19
N ILE A 369 4.34 -1.69 14.22
CA ILE A 369 4.59 -0.26 14.33
C ILE A 369 6.10 -0.05 14.25
N LEU A 370 6.55 0.86 13.39
CA LEU A 370 7.94 1.28 13.29
C LEU A 370 8.03 2.78 13.58
N GLU A 371 8.83 3.17 14.56
CA GLU A 371 9.07 4.58 14.87
C GLU A 371 10.47 5.01 14.42
N ASP A 372 10.53 6.07 13.61
CA ASP A 372 11.76 6.73 13.19
C ASP A 372 11.63 8.23 13.43
N ASP A 373 12.27 8.73 14.50
CA ASP A 373 12.25 10.15 14.90
C ASP A 373 12.91 11.09 13.87
N THR A 374 13.61 10.54 12.88
CA THR A 374 14.25 11.32 11.81
C THR A 374 13.31 11.55 10.62
N ILE A 375 12.09 11.01 10.65
CA ILE A 375 11.08 11.29 9.63
C ILE A 375 10.55 12.71 9.84
N SER A 376 10.78 13.55 8.82
CA SER A 376 10.09 14.82 8.64
C SER A 376 9.02 14.65 7.57
N PHE A 377 7.80 15.10 7.84
CA PHE A 377 6.69 15.08 6.89
C PHE A 377 6.75 16.29 5.96
N ASP A 378 6.26 16.11 4.73
CA ASP A 378 6.07 17.24 3.84
C ASP A 378 4.82 18.04 4.25
N LEU A 379 4.68 19.29 3.81
CA LEU A 379 3.61 20.22 4.23
C LEU A 379 2.22 19.53 4.23
N GLY A 380 1.69 19.18 5.40
CA GLY A 380 0.44 18.39 5.57
C GLY A 380 0.46 16.96 4.99
N ARG A 381 1.45 16.62 4.15
CA ARG A 381 1.62 15.31 3.54
C ARG A 381 2.38 14.38 4.47
N LYS A 382 1.62 13.44 5.02
CA LYS A 382 2.09 12.22 5.66
C LYS A 382 2.68 11.23 4.63
N SER A 383 3.61 11.68 3.79
CA SER A 383 4.32 10.85 2.82
C SER A 383 5.74 10.58 3.29
N ILE A 384 6.17 9.32 3.23
CA ILE A 384 7.51 8.91 3.64
C ILE A 384 8.42 8.86 2.41
N PRO A 385 9.62 9.46 2.43
CA PRO A 385 10.58 9.36 1.33
C PRO A 385 10.88 7.90 0.96
N ASN A 386 11.00 7.61 -0.35
CA ASN A 386 11.17 6.23 -0.87
C ASN A 386 12.33 5.47 -0.21
N ARG A 387 13.46 6.14 0.05
CA ARG A 387 14.61 5.54 0.74
C ARG A 387 14.26 5.08 2.16
N THR A 388 13.56 5.93 2.92
CA THR A 388 13.09 5.59 4.28
C THR A 388 12.05 4.48 4.22
N LYS A 389 11.12 4.51 3.26
CA LYS A 389 10.14 3.45 3.03
C LYS A 389 10.81 2.10 2.77
N GLY A 390 11.86 2.06 1.94
CA GLY A 390 12.64 0.85 1.68
C GLY A 390 13.35 0.31 2.92
N LEU A 391 13.94 1.18 3.74
CA LEU A 391 14.57 0.80 5.01
C LEU A 391 13.55 0.20 5.99
N LEU A 392 12.40 0.84 6.17
CA LEU A 392 11.34 0.35 7.06
C LEU A 392 10.75 -0.98 6.57
N ARG A 393 10.57 -1.16 5.26
CA ARG A 393 10.16 -2.45 4.66
C ARG A 393 11.15 -3.56 4.95
N ASN A 394 12.45 -3.28 4.88
CA ASN A 394 13.47 -4.29 5.21
C ASN A 394 13.42 -4.68 6.69
N ILE A 395 13.23 -3.71 7.58
CA ILE A 395 13.07 -3.99 9.02
C ILE A 395 11.81 -4.85 9.27
N ALA A 396 10.68 -4.49 8.67
CA ALA A 396 9.46 -5.29 8.78
C ALA A 396 9.66 -6.72 8.24
N LYS A 397 10.43 -6.88 7.16
CA LYS A 397 10.80 -8.21 6.62
C LYS A 397 11.61 -9.02 7.63
N ASP A 398 12.62 -8.41 8.26
CA ASP A 398 13.47 -9.07 9.24
C ASP A 398 12.64 -9.50 10.46
N LEU A 399 11.80 -8.60 10.98
CA LEU A 399 10.85 -8.91 12.06
C LEU A 399 9.93 -10.06 11.67
N PHE A 400 9.31 -10.00 10.48
CA PHE A 400 8.45 -11.07 10.00
C PHE A 400 9.18 -12.43 9.96
N GLN A 401 10.42 -12.47 9.47
CA GLN A 401 11.25 -13.68 9.42
C GLN A 401 11.55 -14.27 10.81
N GLU A 402 11.67 -13.43 11.84
CA GLU A 402 11.88 -13.90 13.22
C GLU A 402 10.69 -14.68 13.79
N PHE A 403 9.47 -14.39 13.33
CA PHE A 403 8.25 -15.05 13.80
C PHE A 403 7.97 -16.36 13.04
N ILE A 404 8.41 -16.48 11.77
CA ILE A 404 8.12 -17.63 10.90
C ILE A 404 8.30 -19.01 11.56
N PRO A 405 9.37 -19.28 12.33
CA PRO A 405 9.54 -20.59 12.96
C PRO A 405 8.42 -20.95 13.96
N PHE A 406 7.66 -19.98 14.43
CA PHE A 406 6.69 -20.12 15.52
C PHE A 406 5.24 -19.94 15.10
N ILE A 407 4.96 -19.21 14.01
CA ILE A 407 3.58 -18.92 13.60
C ILE A 407 2.74 -20.18 13.37
N GLN A 408 3.35 -21.25 12.85
CA GLN A 408 2.67 -22.53 12.58
C GLN A 408 2.13 -23.22 13.85
N TYR A 409 2.69 -22.88 15.02
CA TYR A 409 2.23 -23.40 16.31
C TYR A 409 1.17 -22.51 16.95
N ALA A 410 1.04 -21.26 16.50
CA ALA A 410 0.15 -20.28 17.06
C ALA A 410 -1.22 -20.25 16.39
N THR A 411 -1.32 -20.56 15.10
CA THR A 411 -2.59 -20.54 14.39
C THR A 411 -3.59 -21.58 14.93
N SER A 412 -4.81 -21.14 15.24
CA SER A 412 -5.92 -22.00 15.71
C SER A 412 -6.43 -22.96 14.65
N ASP A 413 -6.02 -22.74 13.40
CA ASP A 413 -5.90 -23.82 12.44
C ASP A 413 -4.57 -24.52 12.76
N PRO A 414 -4.57 -25.69 13.42
CA PRO A 414 -3.67 -26.68 12.90
C PRO A 414 -4.07 -26.76 11.42
N ALA A 415 -3.23 -26.26 10.52
CA ALA A 415 -2.98 -27.08 9.35
C ALA A 415 -2.81 -28.47 9.93
N VAL A 416 -3.86 -29.26 9.74
CA VAL A 416 -4.13 -30.51 10.41
C VAL A 416 -2.82 -31.29 10.38
N LYS A 417 -2.07 -31.28 11.49
CA LYS A 417 -1.35 -32.46 11.94
C LYS A 417 -2.39 -33.35 12.61
N ALA A 418 -3.48 -33.67 11.90
CA ALA A 418 -3.92 -35.04 11.99
C ALA A 418 -2.73 -35.85 11.45
N PRO A 419 -2.50 -37.05 11.98
CA PRO A 419 -1.66 -38.03 11.32
C PRO A 419 -2.33 -38.49 10.00
N THR A 420 -2.62 -37.57 9.09
CA THR A 420 -3.38 -37.75 7.84
C THR A 420 -3.34 -36.48 6.96
N THR A 421 -2.20 -35.78 6.88
CA THR A 421 -1.94 -34.85 5.74
C THR A 421 -2.01 -35.61 4.41
N SER A 422 -1.85 -36.94 4.43
CA SER A 422 -2.05 -37.78 3.26
C SER A 422 -3.49 -37.73 2.75
N THR A 423 -4.54 -37.85 3.56
CA THR A 423 -5.87 -38.25 3.03
C THR A 423 -6.67 -37.12 2.38
N ILE A 424 -6.58 -35.86 2.84
CA ILE A 424 -7.29 -34.72 2.21
C ILE A 424 -6.50 -34.15 1.03
N GLN A 425 -5.17 -34.11 1.13
CA GLN A 425 -4.34 -33.86 -0.05
C GLN A 425 -4.46 -35.01 -1.04
N GLN A 426 -4.53 -36.27 -0.62
CA GLN A 426 -4.86 -37.40 -1.48
C GLN A 426 -6.26 -37.26 -2.02
N TYR A 427 -7.28 -36.82 -1.28
CA TYR A 427 -8.62 -36.66 -1.82
C TYR A 427 -8.69 -35.54 -2.86
N LYS A 428 -8.08 -34.38 -2.59
CA LYS A 428 -7.97 -33.28 -3.57
C LYS A 428 -7.09 -33.65 -4.75
N LYS A 429 -5.97 -34.34 -4.52
CA LYS A 429 -5.08 -34.89 -5.55
C LYS A 429 -5.82 -35.95 -6.35
N SER A 430 -6.55 -36.87 -5.74
CA SER A 430 -7.38 -37.89 -6.37
C SER A 430 -8.45 -37.23 -7.22
N LYS A 431 -9.13 -36.18 -6.73
CA LYS A 431 -10.10 -35.45 -7.54
C LYS A 431 -9.46 -34.74 -8.75
N ILE A 432 -8.28 -34.13 -8.58
CA ILE A 432 -7.52 -33.55 -9.69
C ILE A 432 -7.06 -34.64 -10.66
N PHE A 433 -6.57 -35.78 -10.17
CA PHE A 433 -6.17 -36.93 -10.98
C PHE A 433 -7.38 -37.53 -11.71
N GLU A 434 -8.55 -37.62 -11.10
CA GLU A 434 -9.82 -38.02 -11.74
C GLU A 434 -10.24 -37.04 -12.85
N GLU A 435 -9.98 -35.74 -12.69
CA GLU A 435 -10.21 -34.73 -13.72
C GLU A 435 -9.18 -34.85 -14.87
N LEU A 436 -7.91 -35.07 -14.55
CA LEU A 436 -6.83 -35.25 -15.52
C LEU A 436 -6.92 -36.60 -16.27
N GLU A 437 -7.40 -37.66 -15.61
CA GLU A 437 -7.64 -38.97 -16.24
C GLU A 437 -8.71 -38.89 -17.33
N LYS A 438 -9.68 -37.98 -17.20
CA LYS A 438 -10.72 -37.72 -18.21
C LYS A 438 -10.20 -36.99 -19.45
N LEU A 439 -9.01 -36.39 -19.40
CA LEU A 439 -8.40 -35.80 -20.58
C LEU A 439 -8.05 -36.91 -21.59
N PRO A 440 -8.19 -36.67 -22.90
CA PRO A 440 -7.79 -37.64 -23.92
C PRO A 440 -6.29 -37.95 -23.83
N ASP A 441 -5.93 -39.21 -24.07
CA ASP A 441 -4.54 -39.67 -24.17
C ASP A 441 -3.93 -39.31 -25.53
N LEU A 442 -2.66 -38.93 -25.54
CA LEU A 442 -1.88 -38.66 -26.76
C LEU A 442 -1.51 -39.96 -27.51
N ASN A 443 -1.44 -41.10 -26.81
CA ASN A 443 -1.10 -42.43 -27.36
C ASN A 443 0.24 -42.47 -28.12
N ILE A 444 1.28 -41.81 -27.58
CA ILE A 444 2.65 -41.83 -28.12
C ILE A 444 3.58 -42.55 -27.13
N ASP A 445 3.96 -43.78 -27.45
CA ASP A 445 4.81 -44.62 -26.58
C ASP A 445 6.25 -44.11 -26.39
N LYS A 446 6.69 -43.13 -27.19
CA LYS A 446 8.06 -42.60 -27.16
C LYS A 446 8.26 -41.39 -26.24
N ILE A 447 7.20 -40.88 -25.63
CA ILE A 447 7.24 -39.68 -24.77
C ILE A 447 6.56 -39.97 -23.42
N ASN A 448 6.92 -39.19 -22.40
CA ASN A 448 6.32 -39.31 -21.07
C ASN A 448 5.15 -38.35 -20.83
N TYR A 449 4.86 -37.48 -21.80
CA TYR A 449 3.70 -36.60 -21.77
C TYR A 449 2.46 -37.38 -22.24
N LEU A 450 1.50 -37.64 -21.35
CA LEU A 450 0.43 -38.63 -21.59
C LEU A 450 -0.86 -38.04 -22.14
N LYS A 451 -1.25 -36.85 -21.68
CA LYS A 451 -2.59 -36.27 -21.92
C LYS A 451 -2.55 -35.09 -22.89
N HIS A 452 -3.68 -34.81 -23.52
CA HIS A 452 -3.86 -33.59 -24.30
C HIS A 452 -3.68 -32.33 -23.40
N PRO A 453 -2.99 -31.28 -23.87
CA PRO A 453 -2.91 -29.99 -23.20
C PRO A 453 -4.30 -29.39 -22.88
N ASP A 454 -4.43 -28.77 -21.70
CA ASP A 454 -5.71 -28.40 -21.05
C ASP A 454 -6.03 -26.89 -21.05
N GLY A 455 -5.37 -26.11 -21.92
CA GLY A 455 -5.55 -24.66 -21.96
C GLY A 455 -4.29 -23.86 -21.66
N GLN A 456 -3.24 -24.52 -21.17
CA GLN A 456 -2.01 -23.85 -20.75
C GLN A 456 -0.92 -23.92 -21.83
N GLU A 457 -0.29 -22.78 -22.15
CA GLU A 457 0.85 -22.69 -23.08
C GLU A 457 2.05 -23.52 -22.60
N ALA A 458 2.28 -23.58 -21.29
CA ALA A 458 3.35 -24.38 -20.70
C ALA A 458 3.24 -25.88 -21.06
N SER A 459 2.02 -26.38 -21.20
CA SER A 459 1.75 -27.77 -21.62
C SER A 459 2.15 -28.01 -23.08
N VAL A 460 1.94 -27.02 -23.96
CA VAL A 460 2.37 -27.05 -25.37
C VAL A 460 3.90 -27.04 -25.47
N VAL A 461 4.56 -26.19 -24.68
CA VAL A 461 6.03 -26.13 -24.61
C VAL A 461 6.61 -27.49 -24.18
N ALA A 462 6.07 -28.07 -23.10
CA ALA A 462 6.52 -29.36 -22.59
C ALA A 462 6.34 -30.48 -23.62
N LEU A 463 5.18 -30.56 -24.28
CA LEU A 463 4.90 -31.55 -25.31
C LEU A 463 5.84 -31.38 -26.53
N PHE A 464 6.06 -30.15 -27.00
CA PHE A 464 6.99 -29.88 -28.09
C PHE A 464 8.39 -30.42 -27.77
N HIS A 465 8.91 -30.16 -26.58
CA HIS A 465 10.24 -30.65 -26.18
C HIS A 465 10.32 -32.17 -26.05
N GLU A 466 9.27 -32.84 -25.56
CA GLU A 466 9.18 -34.31 -25.53
C GLU A 466 9.15 -34.91 -26.95
N LEU A 467 8.43 -34.28 -27.89
CA LEU A 467 8.40 -34.68 -29.30
C LEU A 467 9.76 -34.47 -29.99
N VAL A 468 10.49 -33.41 -29.65
CA VAL A 468 11.85 -33.19 -30.12
C VAL A 468 12.81 -34.23 -29.53
N ALA A 469 12.71 -34.51 -28.23
CA ALA A 469 13.56 -35.48 -27.54
C ALA A 469 13.37 -36.91 -28.08
N SER A 470 12.13 -37.29 -28.40
CA SER A 470 11.77 -38.57 -29.01
C SER A 470 12.09 -38.66 -30.52
N LYS A 471 12.60 -37.57 -31.12
CA LYS A 471 12.90 -37.43 -32.55
C LYS A 471 11.67 -37.57 -33.47
N ILE A 472 10.48 -37.37 -32.92
CA ILE A 472 9.24 -37.24 -33.70
C ILE A 472 9.25 -35.88 -34.41
N LEU A 473 9.58 -34.81 -33.68
CA LEU A 473 10.01 -33.54 -34.27
C LEU A 473 11.53 -33.53 -34.38
N LYS A 474 12.06 -32.94 -35.46
CA LYS A 474 13.48 -33.01 -35.80
C LYS A 474 14.03 -31.64 -36.12
N GLY A 475 15.30 -31.45 -35.80
CA GLY A 475 16.08 -30.27 -36.18
C GLY A 475 15.99 -29.08 -35.22
N TYR A 476 15.23 -29.16 -34.13
CA TYR A 476 15.11 -28.06 -33.16
C TYR A 476 16.14 -28.20 -32.01
N TYR A 477 17.01 -27.21 -31.86
CA TYR A 477 18.01 -27.13 -30.79
C TYR A 477 17.81 -25.85 -29.99
N THR A 478 17.30 -25.99 -28.78
CA THR A 478 16.83 -24.87 -27.97
C THR A 478 17.97 -24.29 -27.13
N LEU A 479 18.17 -22.97 -27.16
CA LEU A 479 19.24 -22.31 -26.41
C LEU A 479 18.73 -21.71 -25.10
N ARG A 480 17.55 -21.05 -25.13
CA ARG A 480 16.97 -20.38 -23.96
C ARG A 480 15.46 -20.19 -24.10
N THR A 481 14.73 -20.35 -22.99
CA THR A 481 13.30 -20.01 -22.85
C THR A 481 13.13 -18.69 -22.08
N GLY A 482 12.26 -17.79 -22.54
CA GLY A 482 12.18 -16.41 -22.06
C GLY A 482 10.90 -16.05 -21.30
N TYR A 483 10.78 -16.39 -20.00
CA TYR A 483 9.60 -16.05 -19.18
C TYR A 483 9.41 -14.53 -18.88
N LYS A 484 10.27 -13.64 -19.41
CA LYS A 484 10.30 -12.18 -19.16
C LYS A 484 10.81 -11.35 -20.36
N GLN A 485 10.87 -11.92 -21.56
CA GLN A 485 11.28 -11.20 -22.77
C GLN A 485 10.16 -11.27 -23.81
N THR A 486 10.30 -10.52 -24.91
CA THR A 486 9.29 -10.36 -25.97
C THR A 486 8.91 -11.66 -26.69
N TYR A 487 9.76 -12.70 -26.68
CA TYR A 487 9.53 -13.98 -27.38
C TYR A 487 9.81 -15.20 -26.48
N ASP A 488 9.11 -16.30 -26.73
CA ASP A 488 9.07 -17.45 -25.83
C ASP A 488 10.33 -18.34 -25.90
N LEU A 489 10.88 -18.57 -27.10
CA LEU A 489 12.03 -19.44 -27.29
C LEU A 489 13.01 -18.96 -28.37
N TRP A 490 14.29 -19.01 -28.01
CA TRP A 490 15.43 -18.77 -28.89
C TRP A 490 16.22 -20.07 -29.10
N GLY A 491 16.49 -20.42 -30.35
CA GLY A 491 17.16 -21.67 -30.70
C GLY A 491 17.95 -21.62 -32.01
N ARG A 492 18.41 -22.80 -32.42
CA ARG A 492 18.92 -23.09 -33.76
C ARG A 492 18.11 -24.21 -34.39
N TYR A 493 17.79 -24.05 -35.67
CA TYR A 493 17.20 -25.08 -36.49
C TYR A 493 18.27 -25.72 -37.38
N ARG A 494 18.60 -26.98 -37.14
CA ARG A 494 19.61 -27.74 -37.88
C ARG A 494 19.06 -29.06 -38.39
N ILE A 495 18.86 -29.20 -39.69
CA ILE A 495 18.24 -30.40 -40.29
C ILE A 495 18.88 -30.77 -41.63
N ASN A 496 18.78 -32.05 -42.01
CA ASN A 496 19.16 -32.49 -43.35
C ASN A 496 18.09 -32.08 -44.37
N LYS A 497 18.50 -31.55 -45.53
CA LYS A 497 17.61 -31.05 -46.58
C LYS A 497 16.59 -32.11 -47.05
N LYS A 498 16.94 -33.41 -47.01
CA LYS A 498 16.05 -34.52 -47.41
C LYS A 498 14.81 -34.68 -46.53
N LEU A 499 14.77 -34.06 -45.36
CA LEU A 499 13.66 -34.16 -44.42
C LEU A 499 12.68 -33.00 -44.55
N ILE A 500 12.93 -32.05 -45.44
CA ILE A 500 12.14 -30.84 -45.61
C ILE A 500 11.76 -30.67 -47.08
N GLY A 501 10.93 -29.67 -47.37
CA GLY A 501 10.43 -29.39 -48.70
C GLY A 501 11.52 -29.02 -49.72
N SER A 502 11.34 -29.48 -50.96
CA SER A 502 12.32 -29.32 -52.02
C SER A 502 12.63 -27.85 -52.36
N ASN A 503 11.67 -26.95 -52.12
CA ASN A 503 11.83 -25.50 -52.35
C ASN A 503 12.91 -24.87 -51.46
N PHE A 504 13.25 -25.46 -50.32
CA PHE A 504 14.22 -24.93 -49.37
C PHE A 504 15.61 -25.60 -49.45
N HIS A 505 15.81 -26.55 -50.36
CA HIS A 505 17.09 -27.25 -50.52
C HIS A 505 18.28 -26.32 -50.81
N HIS A 506 18.01 -25.15 -51.41
CA HIS A 506 19.02 -24.13 -51.73
C HIS A 506 19.63 -23.47 -50.48
N LEU A 507 18.98 -23.56 -49.31
CA LEU A 507 19.49 -23.02 -48.04
C LEU A 507 20.58 -23.90 -47.40
N ALA A 508 20.87 -25.07 -47.95
CA ALA A 508 21.93 -25.94 -47.45
C ALA A 508 23.30 -25.52 -48.02
N GLU A 509 24.09 -24.78 -47.24
CA GLU A 509 25.38 -24.21 -47.69
C GLU A 509 26.50 -25.27 -47.81
N TYR A 510 26.62 -26.19 -46.83
CA TYR A 510 27.61 -27.27 -46.84
C TYR A 510 27.04 -28.53 -46.17
N SER A 511 27.34 -29.72 -46.70
CA SER A 511 26.98 -31.06 -46.15
C SER A 511 25.51 -31.49 -46.18
N ASP A 512 24.69 -30.97 -47.10
CA ASP A 512 23.24 -31.24 -47.18
C ASP A 512 22.45 -30.85 -45.91
N MET A 513 23.04 -30.01 -45.07
CA MET A 513 22.47 -29.56 -43.81
C MET A 513 22.09 -28.07 -43.91
N ILE A 514 20.93 -27.73 -43.38
CA ILE A 514 20.51 -26.36 -43.11
C ILE A 514 20.83 -26.07 -41.65
N ASP A 515 21.33 -24.88 -41.35
CA ASP A 515 21.61 -24.42 -39.99
C ASP A 515 21.30 -22.92 -39.88
N LEU A 516 20.20 -22.60 -39.20
CA LEU A 516 19.67 -21.23 -39.10
C LEU A 516 19.31 -20.91 -37.64
N PRO A 517 19.42 -19.65 -37.18
CA PRO A 517 18.75 -19.23 -35.95
C PRO A 517 17.23 -19.37 -36.10
N ILE A 518 16.53 -19.64 -35.00
CA ILE A 518 15.06 -19.74 -34.98
C ILE A 518 14.49 -19.12 -33.70
N ILE A 519 13.45 -18.31 -33.86
CA ILE A 519 12.60 -17.79 -32.79
C ILE A 519 11.23 -18.47 -32.88
N ILE A 520 10.84 -19.14 -31.80
CA ILE A 520 9.57 -19.86 -31.70
C ILE A 520 8.65 -19.16 -30.70
N GLU A 521 7.42 -18.94 -31.12
CA GLU A 521 6.32 -18.45 -30.30
C GLU A 521 5.37 -19.61 -29.96
N PHE A 522 4.98 -19.76 -28.70
CA PHE A 522 4.09 -20.82 -28.25
C PHE A 522 2.71 -20.27 -27.90
N LYS A 523 1.67 -20.94 -28.38
CA LYS A 523 0.28 -20.64 -27.99
C LYS A 523 -0.48 -21.91 -27.67
N TYR A 524 -1.44 -21.86 -26.75
CA TYR A 524 -2.39 -22.97 -26.64
C TYR A 524 -3.30 -22.99 -27.87
N LYS A 525 -3.92 -21.85 -28.19
CA LYS A 525 -4.70 -21.63 -29.41
C LYS A 525 -3.96 -20.67 -30.32
N ALA A 526 -3.71 -21.05 -31.56
CA ALA A 526 -2.95 -20.22 -32.49
C ALA A 526 -3.57 -18.81 -32.66
N GLU A 527 -4.90 -18.68 -32.65
CA GLU A 527 -5.58 -17.40 -32.85
C GLU A 527 -5.31 -16.36 -31.76
N ASP A 528 -4.81 -16.76 -30.58
CA ASP A 528 -4.49 -15.82 -29.50
C ASP A 528 -3.35 -14.88 -29.89
N ILE A 529 -2.53 -15.25 -30.89
CA ILE A 529 -1.46 -14.42 -31.45
C ILE A 529 -1.99 -13.14 -32.13
N LEU A 530 -3.26 -13.14 -32.58
CA LEU A 530 -3.87 -11.97 -33.22
C LEU A 530 -3.95 -10.78 -32.25
N ASN A 531 -4.27 -11.04 -30.99
CA ASN A 531 -4.32 -10.02 -29.93
C ASN A 531 -2.94 -9.43 -29.62
N ASP A 532 -1.88 -10.23 -29.78
CA ASP A 532 -0.50 -9.81 -29.50
C ASP A 532 0.04 -8.89 -30.60
N PHE A 533 -0.38 -9.12 -31.85
CA PHE A 533 -0.03 -8.27 -33.00
C PHE A 533 -0.85 -6.98 -33.08
N GLU A 534 -2.12 -6.98 -32.68
CA GLU A 534 -2.95 -5.75 -32.65
C GLU A 534 -2.48 -4.71 -31.61
N LYS A 535 -1.71 -5.14 -30.60
CA LYS A 535 -1.24 -4.30 -29.49
C LYS A 535 0.21 -3.82 -29.64
N ASP A 536 0.87 -4.08 -30.77
CA ASP A 536 2.30 -3.78 -31.02
C ASP A 536 3.25 -4.35 -29.93
N ILE A 537 2.88 -5.47 -29.29
CA ILE A 537 3.68 -6.07 -28.21
C ILE A 537 4.83 -6.92 -28.78
N LYS A 538 4.65 -7.54 -29.96
CA LYS A 538 5.63 -8.41 -30.63
C LYS A 538 5.80 -8.02 -32.09
N TYR A 539 7.03 -7.95 -32.60
CA TYR A 539 7.28 -7.66 -34.00
C TYR A 539 7.09 -8.93 -34.83
N PHE A 540 6.11 -8.90 -35.72
CA PHE A 540 5.74 -10.01 -36.60
C PHE A 540 6.91 -10.53 -37.46
N THR A 541 7.89 -9.67 -37.78
CA THR A 541 9.10 -10.03 -38.53
C THR A 541 10.05 -10.94 -37.78
N ASP A 542 10.03 -10.91 -36.45
CA ASP A 542 11.03 -11.59 -35.62
C ASP A 542 10.62 -13.02 -35.25
N ILE A 543 9.35 -13.40 -35.43
CA ILE A 543 8.87 -14.75 -35.13
C ILE A 543 9.04 -15.62 -36.38
N ASP A 544 9.84 -16.68 -36.30
CA ASP A 544 10.07 -17.57 -37.44
C ASP A 544 9.03 -18.70 -37.52
N LEU A 545 8.57 -19.19 -36.36
CA LEU A 545 7.67 -20.35 -36.26
C LEU A 545 6.70 -20.19 -35.09
N ILE A 546 5.44 -20.57 -35.33
CA ILE A 546 4.42 -20.65 -34.28
C ILE A 546 4.17 -22.12 -33.96
N VAL A 547 4.22 -22.47 -32.68
CA VAL A 547 3.88 -23.82 -32.20
C VAL A 547 2.64 -23.71 -31.32
N CYS A 548 1.61 -24.48 -31.65
CA CYS A 548 0.36 -24.47 -30.90
C CYS A 548 -0.21 -25.86 -30.64
N TRP A 549 -1.15 -25.97 -29.69
CA TRP A 549 -1.91 -27.22 -29.57
C TRP A 549 -2.81 -27.39 -30.79
N ASP A 550 -3.65 -26.39 -31.08
CA ASP A 550 -4.61 -26.41 -32.18
C ASP A 550 -4.91 -24.99 -32.69
N LEU A 551 -5.65 -24.89 -33.80
CA LEU A 551 -6.04 -23.62 -34.42
C LEU A 551 -7.50 -23.62 -34.89
N ASP A 552 -8.12 -22.44 -34.89
CA ASP A 552 -9.49 -22.24 -35.40
C ASP A 552 -9.49 -21.34 -36.66
N THR A 553 -9.72 -21.97 -37.83
CA THR A 553 -9.71 -21.30 -39.13
C THR A 553 -10.79 -20.21 -39.26
N LEU A 554 -11.94 -20.35 -38.58
CA LEU A 554 -13.02 -19.37 -38.63
C LEU A 554 -12.63 -18.08 -37.90
N LYS A 555 -11.87 -18.18 -36.80
CA LYS A 555 -11.42 -17.00 -36.05
C LYS A 555 -10.35 -16.21 -36.78
N PHE A 556 -9.42 -16.90 -37.44
CA PHE A 556 -8.44 -16.25 -38.32
C PHE A 556 -9.11 -15.55 -39.50
N SER A 557 -10.11 -16.19 -40.12
CA SER A 557 -10.84 -15.62 -41.25
C SER A 557 -11.57 -14.31 -40.90
N LYS A 558 -12.09 -14.17 -39.66
CA LYS A 558 -12.69 -12.91 -39.16
C LYS A 558 -11.70 -11.74 -39.12
N HIS A 559 -10.40 -12.02 -39.03
CA HIS A 559 -9.33 -11.01 -39.03
C HIS A 559 -8.60 -10.95 -40.39
N ASN A 560 -9.22 -11.47 -41.46
CA ASN A 560 -8.66 -11.54 -42.81
C ASN A 560 -7.34 -12.33 -42.93
N VAL A 561 -7.00 -13.16 -41.94
CA VAL A 561 -5.85 -14.07 -41.99
C VAL A 561 -6.31 -15.40 -42.56
N LYS A 562 -5.66 -15.86 -43.64
CA LYS A 562 -5.95 -17.18 -44.22
C LYS A 562 -5.13 -18.26 -43.51
N VAL A 563 -5.74 -19.41 -43.28
CA VAL A 563 -5.06 -20.62 -42.80
C VAL A 563 -5.09 -21.63 -43.93
N GLU A 564 -3.92 -22.05 -44.39
CA GLU A 564 -3.78 -23.03 -45.47
C GLU A 564 -2.92 -24.21 -45.00
N PRO A 565 -3.28 -25.46 -45.31
CA PRO A 565 -2.36 -26.59 -45.17
C PRO A 565 -1.09 -26.33 -45.97
N ILE A 566 0.07 -26.63 -45.39
CA ILE A 566 1.35 -26.47 -46.09
C ILE A 566 1.61 -27.68 -46.99
N SER A 567 2.10 -27.43 -48.22
CA SER A 567 2.48 -28.52 -49.14
C SER A 567 3.80 -29.15 -48.70
N GLU A 568 4.03 -30.42 -49.04
CA GLU A 568 5.29 -31.11 -48.67
C GLU A 568 6.53 -30.37 -49.20
N ASP A 569 6.45 -29.79 -50.40
CA ASP A 569 7.54 -29.02 -51.01
C ASP A 569 7.81 -27.68 -50.31
N ASP A 570 6.86 -27.18 -49.51
CA ASP A 570 6.92 -25.89 -48.83
C ASP A 570 7.21 -26.00 -47.32
N ILE A 571 7.54 -27.18 -46.79
CA ILE A 571 7.89 -27.34 -45.37
C ILE A 571 9.35 -26.96 -45.14
N LEU A 572 9.64 -25.79 -44.56
CA LEU A 572 10.99 -25.46 -44.06
C LEU A 572 11.25 -26.06 -42.67
N PHE A 573 10.33 -25.84 -41.74
CA PHE A 573 10.42 -26.32 -40.36
C PHE A 573 9.69 -27.65 -40.20
N TYR A 574 10.43 -28.72 -39.87
CA TYR A 574 9.95 -30.09 -39.82
C TYR A 574 8.75 -30.23 -38.86
N GLY A 575 7.65 -30.78 -39.37
CA GLY A 575 6.40 -30.91 -38.63
C GLY A 575 5.43 -29.74 -38.80
N SER A 576 5.79 -28.69 -39.55
CA SER A 576 4.83 -27.65 -39.95
C SER A 576 3.73 -28.28 -40.78
N ASN A 577 2.48 -27.96 -40.45
CA ASN A 577 1.30 -28.54 -41.07
C ASN A 577 0.33 -27.47 -41.60
N TYR A 578 0.47 -26.23 -41.15
CA TYR A 578 -0.28 -25.09 -41.66
C TYR A 578 0.66 -23.90 -41.92
N LYS A 579 0.18 -22.98 -42.76
CA LYS A 579 0.72 -21.63 -42.89
C LYS A 579 -0.39 -20.61 -42.69
N LEU A 580 -0.07 -19.54 -41.97
CA LEU A 580 -0.94 -18.38 -41.80
C LEU A 580 -0.51 -17.30 -42.79
N ILE A 581 -1.46 -16.73 -43.54
CA ILE A 581 -1.19 -15.72 -44.58
C ILE A 581 -1.96 -14.45 -44.24
N TRP A 582 -1.23 -13.38 -43.97
CA TRP A 582 -1.80 -12.06 -43.67
C TRP A 582 -2.06 -11.27 -44.96
N PRO A 583 -3.08 -10.39 -44.97
CA PRO A 583 -3.39 -9.59 -46.15
C PRO A 583 -2.27 -8.58 -46.43
N GLY A 584 -1.99 -8.30 -47.71
CA GLY A 584 -0.87 -7.46 -48.16
C GLY A 584 -0.88 -6.00 -47.68
N ALA A 585 -1.91 -5.55 -46.96
CA ALA A 585 -2.04 -4.19 -46.42
C ALA A 585 -1.00 -3.83 -45.34
N TYR A 586 -0.25 -4.82 -44.82
CA TYR A 586 0.75 -4.60 -43.77
C TYR A 586 2.19 -4.33 -44.30
N ASN A 587 2.43 -4.27 -45.63
CA ASN A 587 3.77 -4.06 -46.22
C ASN A 587 4.86 -5.07 -45.76
N LEU A 588 4.48 -6.33 -45.50
CA LEU A 588 5.35 -7.33 -44.85
C LEU A 588 6.19 -8.20 -45.82
N GLY A 589 6.05 -8.06 -47.14
CA GLY A 589 6.83 -8.88 -48.11
C GLY A 589 6.68 -10.40 -47.87
N THR A 590 7.79 -11.15 -47.93
CA THR A 590 7.83 -12.59 -47.62
C THR A 590 7.55 -12.92 -46.15
N ALA A 591 7.58 -11.93 -45.25
CA ALA A 591 7.21 -12.14 -43.85
C ALA A 591 5.70 -12.31 -43.64
N SER A 592 4.87 -11.99 -44.65
CA SER A 592 3.39 -12.10 -44.61
C SER A 592 2.86 -13.53 -44.40
N GLU A 593 3.73 -14.54 -44.48
CA GLU A 593 3.42 -15.93 -44.21
C GLU A 593 4.16 -16.40 -42.94
N LYS A 594 3.45 -17.11 -42.05
CA LYS A 594 4.08 -17.77 -40.88
C LYS A 594 3.75 -19.26 -40.87
N PRO A 595 4.77 -20.13 -40.84
CA PRO A 595 4.56 -21.57 -40.65
C PRO A 595 4.07 -21.85 -39.22
N VAL A 596 3.19 -22.84 -39.12
CA VAL A 596 2.59 -23.28 -37.86
C VAL A 596 2.75 -24.79 -37.70
N ILE A 597 3.18 -25.19 -36.51
CA ILE A 597 3.09 -26.57 -36.05
C ILE A 597 1.90 -26.67 -35.09
N ALA A 598 0.78 -27.16 -35.58
CA ALA A 598 -0.31 -27.62 -34.72
C ALA A 598 0.04 -29.01 -34.18
N LEU A 599 0.47 -29.09 -32.92
CA LEU A 599 0.93 -30.32 -32.28
C LEU A 599 -0.14 -31.41 -32.26
N ARG A 600 -1.42 -31.03 -32.14
CA ARG A 600 -2.53 -31.99 -32.24
C ARG A 600 -2.48 -32.78 -33.54
N LYS A 601 -2.33 -32.09 -34.67
CA LYS A 601 -2.24 -32.74 -35.98
C LYS A 601 -0.96 -33.59 -36.11
N VAL A 602 0.18 -33.13 -35.57
CA VAL A 602 1.42 -33.94 -35.54
C VAL A 602 1.21 -35.24 -34.76
N VAL A 603 0.52 -35.18 -33.61
CA VAL A 603 0.20 -36.35 -32.80
C VAL A 603 -0.75 -37.29 -33.54
N GLU A 604 -1.83 -36.76 -34.11
CA GLU A 604 -2.82 -37.53 -34.88
C GLU A 604 -2.18 -38.22 -36.11
N ASP A 605 -1.36 -37.49 -36.87
CA ASP A 605 -0.65 -38.03 -38.04
C ASP A 605 0.38 -39.10 -37.65
N TYR A 606 1.09 -38.92 -36.53
CA TYR A 606 2.02 -39.92 -36.01
C TYR A 606 1.29 -41.19 -35.56
N VAL A 607 0.22 -41.04 -34.77
CA VAL A 607 -0.59 -42.19 -34.29
C VAL A 607 -1.22 -42.95 -35.45
N ALA A 608 -1.68 -42.25 -36.50
CA ALA A 608 -2.21 -42.87 -37.71
C ALA A 608 -1.13 -43.59 -38.55
N SER A 609 0.15 -43.26 -38.37
CA SER A 609 1.28 -43.87 -39.08
C SER A 609 1.89 -45.10 -38.38
N LEU A 610 1.50 -45.35 -37.13
CA LEU A 610 1.82 -46.57 -36.37
C LEU A 610 0.90 -47.71 -36.81
#